data_AF-A0A2D9X0F4-F1
#
_entry.id   AF-A0A2D9X0F4-F1
#
_cell.length_a   1.000
_cell.length_b   1.000
_cell.length_c   1.000
_cell.angle_alpha   90.00
_cell.angle_beta   90.00
_cell.angle_gamma   90.00
#
_symmetry.space_group_name_H-M   'P 1'
#
loop_
_entity.id
_entity.type
_entity.pdbx_description
1 polymer ?
#
loop_
_entity_poly.entity_id
_entity_poly.type
_entity_poly.pdbx_seq_one_letter_code
_entity_poly.pdbx_strand_id
1 'polypeptide(L)' 'MSEYRKYHASKRMKQERALRNKNRRSAIRKGIVKKGDDKHIDHKNGNPRDNRKSNLRVISARKNRKKQ' A
#
# COMPACT_ATOMS: atom_id res chain seq x y z
N MET A 1 6.23 20.52 17.69
CA MET A 1 4.95 20.22 16.99
C MET A 1 5.05 20.77 15.57
N SER A 2 4.94 20.05 14.46
CA SER A 2 4.42 18.71 14.19
C SER A 2 4.71 18.47 12.70
N GLU A 3 5.88 17.90 12.38
CA GLU A 3 6.14 17.37 11.02
C GLU A 3 5.00 16.41 10.63
N TYR A 4 4.46 15.70 11.63
CA TYR A 4 3.24 14.91 11.58
C TYR A 4 2.01 15.65 10.99
N ARG A 5 1.72 16.92 11.35
CA ARG A 5 0.58 17.68 10.79
C ARG A 5 0.84 18.16 9.37
N LYS A 6 2.06 18.59 9.03
CA LYS A 6 2.40 18.98 7.64
C LYS A 6 2.44 17.76 6.70
N TYR A 7 2.96 16.62 7.16
CA TYR A 7 3.03 15.39 6.36
C TYR A 7 1.70 14.63 6.29
N HIS A 8 0.96 14.45 7.39
CA HIS A 8 -0.26 13.63 7.37
C HIS A 8 -1.55 14.36 6.97
N ALA A 9 -1.54 15.69 6.83
CA ALA A 9 -2.72 16.45 6.40
C ALA A 9 -2.77 16.77 4.89
N SER A 10 -1.66 16.57 4.15
CA SER A 10 -1.60 16.97 2.74
C SER A 10 -2.61 16.19 1.88
N LYS A 11 -3.29 16.89 0.97
CA LYS A 11 -4.21 16.30 -0.03
C LYS A 11 -3.55 15.13 -0.78
N ARG A 12 -2.24 15.25 -1.04
CA ARG A 12 -1.39 14.22 -1.62
C ARG A 12 -1.42 12.90 -0.84
N MET A 13 -1.14 12.93 0.46
CA MET A 13 -1.10 11.73 1.29
C MET A 13 -2.47 11.06 1.43
N LYS A 14 -3.55 11.86 1.48
CA LYS A 14 -4.93 11.36 1.46
C LYS A 14 -5.23 10.61 0.15
N GLN A 15 -4.86 11.18 -0.99
CA GLN A 15 -5.00 10.53 -2.30
C GLN A 15 -4.18 9.24 -2.39
N GLU A 16 -2.93 9.26 -1.94
CA GLU A 16 -2.08 8.07 -1.94
C GLU A 16 -2.62 6.96 -1.03
N ARG A 17 -3.15 7.31 0.15
CA ARG A 17 -3.83 6.35 1.04
C ARG A 17 -5.08 5.77 0.36
N ALA A 18 -5.88 6.59 -0.31
CA ALA A 18 -7.05 6.13 -1.03
C ALA A 18 -6.67 5.16 -2.17
N LEU A 19 -5.62 5.47 -2.94
CA LEU A 19 -5.10 4.61 -4.00
C LEU A 19 -4.60 3.26 -3.46
N ARG A 20 -3.79 3.27 -2.40
CA ARG A 20 -3.32 2.03 -1.74
C ARG A 20 -4.49 1.18 -1.25
N ASN A 21 -5.48 1.80 -0.61
CA ASN A 21 -6.68 1.12 -0.14
C ASN A 21 -7.50 0.54 -1.29
N LYS A 22 -7.63 1.26 -2.42
CA LYS A 22 -8.30 0.76 -3.64
C LYS A 22 -7.61 -0.48 -4.19
N ASN A 23 -6.28 -0.48 -4.27
CA ASN A 23 -5.52 -1.65 -4.72
C ASN A 23 -5.68 -2.83 -3.78
N ARG A 24 -5.58 -2.60 -2.45
CA ARG A 24 -5.77 -3.66 -1.47
C ARG A 24 -7.17 -4.26 -1.56
N ARG A 25 -8.22 -3.43 -1.69
CA ARG A 25 -9.60 -3.90 -1.91
C ARG A 25 -9.73 -4.72 -3.21
N SER A 26 -9.10 -4.28 -4.30
CA SER A 26 -9.10 -5.02 -5.57
C SER A 26 -8.40 -6.38 -5.46
N ALA A 27 -7.28 -6.44 -4.75
CA ALA A 27 -6.57 -7.69 -4.50
C ALA A 27 -7.36 -8.63 -3.58
N ILE A 28 -8.08 -8.08 -2.59
CA ILE A 28 -9.01 -8.86 -1.74
C ILE A 28 -10.13 -9.46 -2.58
N ARG A 29 -10.77 -8.65 -3.43
CA ARG A 29 -11.85 -9.12 -4.31
C ARG A 29 -11.39 -10.22 -5.27
N LYS A 30 -10.13 -10.18 -5.70
CA LYS A 30 -9.52 -11.19 -6.58
C LYS A 30 -9.02 -12.43 -5.83
N GLY A 31 -9.12 -12.47 -4.50
CA GLY A 31 -8.60 -13.58 -3.69
C GLY A 31 -7.07 -13.63 -3.58
N ILE A 32 -6.36 -12.59 -4.05
CA ILE A 32 -4.88 -12.53 -4.05
C ILE A 32 -4.35 -12.33 -2.62
N VAL A 33 -5.08 -11.53 -1.83
CA VAL A 33 -4.83 -11.34 -0.40
C VAL A 33 -6.14 -11.43 0.36
N LYS A 34 -6.13 -11.83 1.63
CA LYS A 34 -7.29 -11.83 2.52
C LYS A 34 -6.95 -11.16 3.85
N LYS A 35 -7.95 -10.84 4.65
CA LYS A 35 -7.69 -10.39 6.03
C LYS A 35 -7.16 -11.59 6.82
N GLY A 36 -5.96 -11.47 7.39
CA GLY A 36 -5.35 -12.52 8.21
C GLY A 36 -4.54 -13.60 7.46
N ASP A 37 -4.14 -13.38 6.20
CA ASP A 37 -3.23 -14.29 5.49
C ASP A 37 -1.74 -13.93 5.61
N ASP A 38 -1.41 -12.94 6.43
CA ASP A 38 -0.07 -12.38 6.52
C ASP A 38 0.54 -11.98 5.17
N LYS A 39 -0.28 -11.61 4.17
CA LYS A 39 0.17 -11.10 2.87
C LYS A 39 -0.13 -9.61 2.71
N HIS A 40 0.85 -8.90 2.15
CA HIS A 40 0.81 -7.48 1.85
C HIS A 40 1.15 -7.23 0.37
N ILE A 41 0.59 -6.15 -0.17
CA ILE A 41 0.92 -5.67 -1.51
C ILE A 41 2.08 -4.69 -1.38
N ASP A 42 3.18 -4.97 -2.08
CA ASP A 42 4.37 -4.15 -2.16
C ASP A 42 4.54 -3.58 -3.57
N HIS A 43 5.04 -2.35 -3.64
CA HIS A 43 5.43 -1.68 -4.88
C HIS A 43 6.92 -1.98 -5.11
N LYS A 44 7.24 -2.70 -6.20
CA LYS A 44 8.62 -3.09 -6.52
C LYS A 44 9.55 -1.87 -6.62
N ASN A 45 9.09 -0.82 -7.29
CA ASN A 45 9.83 0.43 -7.48
C ASN A 45 9.76 1.43 -6.30
N GLY A 46 9.07 1.09 -5.20
CA GLY A 46 8.90 1.99 -4.07
C GLY A 46 7.97 3.21 -4.31
N ASN A 47 7.41 3.36 -5.51
CA ASN A 47 6.50 4.46 -5.83
C ASN A 47 5.03 4.05 -5.56
N PRO A 48 4.37 4.62 -4.53
CA PRO A 48 2.98 4.27 -4.18
C PRO A 48 1.94 4.70 -5.22
N ARG A 49 2.33 5.49 -6.22
CA ARG A 49 1.47 5.95 -7.31
C ARG A 49 1.52 5.01 -8.53
N ASP A 50 2.55 4.19 -8.65
CA ASP A 50 2.65 3.22 -9.75
C ASP A 50 1.88 1.95 -9.43
N ASN A 51 0.61 1.94 -9.82
CA ASN A 51 -0.32 0.85 -9.52
C ASN A 51 -0.45 -0.18 -10.65
N ARG A 52 0.52 -0.21 -11.58
CA ARG A 52 0.55 -1.22 -12.65
C ARG A 52 0.71 -2.60 -12.04
N LYS A 53 -0.03 -3.60 -12.56
CA LYS A 53 0.03 -4.99 -12.07
C LYS A 53 1.45 -5.56 -12.06
N SER A 54 2.29 -5.17 -13.02
CA SER A 54 3.70 -5.58 -13.11
C SER A 54 4.57 -5.02 -11.98
N ASN A 55 4.23 -3.84 -11.45
CA ASN A 55 4.93 -3.19 -10.34
C ASN A 55 4.44 -3.65 -8.96
N LEU A 56 3.19 -4.10 -8.86
CA LEU A 56 2.64 -4.66 -7.63
C LEU A 56 3.09 -6.11 -7.45
N ARG A 57 3.52 -6.48 -6.24
CA ARG A 57 3.77 -7.87 -5.86
C ARG A 57 3.16 -8.19 -4.51
N VAL A 58 2.90 -9.46 -4.28
CA VAL A 58 2.47 -9.95 -2.97
C VAL A 58 3.71 -10.42 -2.22
N ILE A 59 3.93 -9.90 -1.02
CA ILE A 59 5.00 -10.34 -0.11
C ILE A 59 4.42 -10.61 1.27
N SER A 60 5.18 -11.28 2.13
CA SER A 60 4.76 -11.45 3.52
C SER A 60 4.65 -10.10 4.23
N ALA A 61 3.67 -9.97 5.11
CA ALA A 61 3.41 -8.76 5.88
C ALA A 61 4.62 -8.41 6.75
N ARG A 62 5.33 -9.41 7.29
CA ARG A 62 6.59 -9.22 8.03
C ARG A 62 7.66 -8.55 7.16
N LYS A 63 7.86 -9.04 5.93
CA LYS A 63 8.84 -8.46 4.99
C LYS A 63 8.44 -7.06 4.55
N ASN A 64 7.14 -6.82 4.32
CA ASN A 64 6.65 -5.50 3.96
C ASN A 64 6.80 -4.49 5.11
N ARG A 65 6.50 -4.91 6.35
CA ARG A 65 6.64 -4.06 7.55
C ARG A 65 8.09 -3.70 7.86
N LYS A 66 9.06 -4.57 7.53
CA LYS A 66 10.49 -4.25 7.66
C LYS A 66 10.99 -3.29 6.57
N LYS A 67 10.31 -3.25 5.41
CA LYS A 67 10.69 -2.43 4.25
C LYS A 67 10.07 -1.02 4.29
N GLN A 68 8.87 -0.88 4.87
CA GLN A 68 8.18 0.39 5.08
C GLN A 68 8.70 1.12 6.31
#